data_AF-A0A392TTN9-F1
#
_entry.id   AF-A0A392TTN9-F1
#
_cell.length_a   1.000
_cell.length_b   1.000
_cell.length_c   1.000
_cell.angle_alpha   90.00
_cell.angle_beta   90.00
_cell.angle_gamma   90.00
#
_symmetry.space_group_name_H-M   'P 1'
#
loop_
_entity.id
_entity.type
_entity.pdbx_description
1 polymer ?
#
loop_
_entity_poly.entity_id
_entity_poly.type
_entity_poly.pdbx_seq_one_letter_code
_entity_poly.pdbx_strand_id
1 'polypeptide(L)'
;VLEQSGPGGSSSPGGVSSSQAGAQSGSPIVRQPPPKRQREDPVIDVDAMERPFPLPRCFGSRDFLEKNPLMVAAVEKSLILDMGP
;
A
#
# COMPACT_ATOMS: atom_id res chain seq x y z
N VAL A 1 -16.80 -27.75 26.06
CA VAL A 1 -16.39 -28.26 24.73
C VAL A 1 -15.88 -27.08 23.95
N LEU A 2 -14.56 -27.11 23.71
CA LEU A 2 -13.68 -26.30 22.85
C LEU A 2 -13.70 -24.76 22.94
N GLU A 3 -12.82 -24.26 23.79
CA GLU A 3 -12.08 -22.99 23.64
C GLU A 3 -11.30 -22.98 22.31
N GLN A 4 -11.36 -21.90 21.52
CA GLN A 4 -10.33 -21.62 20.51
C GLN A 4 -9.86 -20.17 20.58
N SER A 5 -8.75 -19.99 21.29
CA SER A 5 -7.82 -18.87 21.20
C SER A 5 -7.08 -18.85 19.86
N GLY A 6 -6.78 -17.65 19.36
CA GLY A 6 -5.68 -17.44 18.42
C GLY A 6 -5.61 -15.99 17.91
N PRO A 7 -4.50 -15.27 18.09
CA PRO A 7 -4.27 -13.99 17.44
C PRO A 7 -3.87 -14.25 15.98
N GLY A 8 -4.76 -13.90 15.04
CA GLY A 8 -4.47 -13.92 13.61
C GLY A 8 -3.53 -12.78 13.21
N GLY A 9 -2.26 -12.85 13.64
CA GLY A 9 -1.21 -11.97 13.17
C GLY A 9 -0.93 -12.23 11.70
N SER A 10 -1.31 -11.29 10.83
CA SER A 10 -0.86 -11.27 9.44
C SER A 10 0.59 -10.79 9.39
N SER A 11 1.53 -11.72 9.55
CA SER A 11 2.93 -11.49 9.20
C SER A 11 3.09 -11.80 7.71
N SER A 12 3.27 -10.76 6.89
CA SER A 12 3.83 -10.95 5.55
C SER A 12 5.31 -11.30 5.72
N PRO A 13 5.79 -12.48 5.28
CA PRO A 13 7.22 -12.69 5.21
C PRO A 13 7.74 -11.78 4.11
N GLY A 14 8.44 -10.71 4.50
CA GLY A 14 9.24 -9.92 3.57
C GLY A 14 10.15 -10.87 2.81
N GLY A 15 10.02 -10.89 1.48
CA GLY A 15 10.83 -11.71 0.60
C GLY A 15 12.29 -11.31 0.71
N VAL A 16 13.05 -12.04 1.52
CA VAL A 16 14.51 -11.97 1.51
C VAL A 16 15.01 -12.96 0.45
N SER A 17 15.41 -12.44 -0.71
CA SER A 17 16.12 -13.22 -1.71
C SER A 17 17.58 -13.36 -1.26
N SER A 18 17.86 -14.36 -0.42
CA SER A 18 19.23 -14.77 -0.10
C SER A 18 19.77 -15.67 -1.22
N SER A 19 20.51 -15.09 -2.17
CA SER A 19 21.32 -15.89 -3.09
C SER A 19 22.68 -16.16 -2.44
N GLN A 20 22.87 -17.38 -1.95
CA GLN A 20 24.18 -17.87 -1.49
C GLN A 20 25.12 -18.02 -2.70
N ALA A 21 26.33 -17.49 -2.54
CA ALA A 21 27.35 -17.38 -3.58
C ALA A 21 27.75 -18.74 -4.19
N GLY A 22 27.73 -18.83 -5.51
CA GLY A 22 28.61 -19.71 -6.28
C GLY A 22 29.70 -18.85 -6.92
N ALA A 23 30.98 -19.12 -6.62
CA ALA A 23 32.10 -18.45 -7.24
C ALA A 23 32.15 -18.81 -8.74
N GLN A 24 31.51 -18.00 -9.58
CA GLN A 24 31.76 -18.03 -11.02
C GLN A 24 32.96 -17.13 -11.30
N SER A 25 34.15 -17.74 -11.43
CA SER A 25 35.34 -17.09 -12.01
C SER A 25 35.11 -16.94 -13.52
N GLY A 26 34.22 -16.03 -13.89
CA GLY A 26 33.93 -15.63 -15.25
C GLY A 26 33.70 -14.13 -15.27
N SER A 27 34.22 -13.45 -16.29
CA SER A 27 33.98 -12.01 -16.49
C SER A 27 32.47 -11.73 -16.42
N PRO A 28 32.01 -10.70 -15.69
CA PRO A 28 30.59 -10.42 -15.59
C PRO A 28 30.04 -10.20 -17.00
N ILE A 29 29.13 -11.08 -17.43
CA ILE A 29 28.36 -10.85 -18.64
C ILE A 29 27.49 -9.64 -18.34
N VAL A 30 27.90 -8.49 -18.85
CA VAL A 30 27.12 -7.25 -18.79
C VAL A 30 25.93 -7.45 -19.71
N ARG A 31 24.86 -8.07 -19.18
CA ARG A 31 23.57 -8.06 -19.86
C ARG A 31 23.09 -6.62 -19.89
N GLN A 32 22.84 -6.12 -21.09
CA GLN A 32 22.28 -4.79 -21.27
C GLN A 32 20.94 -4.72 -20.50
N PRO A 33 20.70 -3.66 -19.71
CA PRO A 33 19.40 -3.45 -19.09
C PRO A 33 18.30 -3.43 -20.16
N PRO A 34 17.11 -3.97 -19.87
CA PRO A 34 15.97 -3.86 -20.76
C PRO A 34 15.75 -2.40 -21.18
N PRO A 35 15.40 -2.14 -22.45
CA PRO A 35 15.05 -0.80 -22.89
C PRO A 35 13.98 -0.20 -21.97
N LYS A 36 14.18 1.06 -21.57
CA LYS A 36 13.20 1.78 -20.75
C LYS A 36 11.88 1.84 -21.53
N ARG A 37 10.82 1.26 -20.96
CA ARG A 37 9.48 1.41 -21.52
C ARG A 37 9.05 2.87 -21.36
N GLN A 38 8.44 3.43 -22.40
CA GLN A 38 7.74 4.70 -22.28
C GLN A 38 6.59 4.50 -21.29
N ARG A 39 6.60 5.28 -20.20
CA ARG A 39 5.49 5.32 -19.25
C ARG A 39 4.37 6.11 -19.93
N GLU A 40 3.22 5.48 -20.07
CA GLU A 40 1.98 6.21 -20.32
C GLU A 40 1.68 6.99 -19.03
N ASP A 41 1.57 8.31 -19.12
CA ASP A 41 1.11 9.16 -18.01
C ASP A 41 -0.39 9.40 -18.22
N PRO A 42 -1.27 8.63 -17.55
CA PRO A 42 -2.70 8.80 -17.73
C PRO A 42 -3.08 10.19 -17.20
N VAL A 43 -3.72 10.99 -18.06
CA VAL A 43 -4.31 12.26 -17.64
C VAL A 43 -5.60 11.93 -16.90
N ILE A 44 -5.59 12.15 -15.57
CA ILE A 44 -6.78 11.97 -14.73
C ILE A 44 -7.56 13.29 -14.77
N ASP A 45 -8.74 13.26 -15.37
CA ASP A 45 -9.70 14.35 -15.29
C ASP A 45 -10.38 14.33 -13.92
N VAL A 46 -9.95 15.25 -13.04
CA VAL A 46 -10.45 15.36 -11.67
C VAL A 46 -11.90 15.88 -11.66
N ASP A 47 -12.29 16.67 -12.65
CA ASP A 47 -13.61 17.31 -12.74
C ASP A 47 -14.66 16.37 -13.35
N ALA A 48 -14.24 15.44 -14.23
CA ALA A 48 -15.12 14.40 -14.76
C ALA A 48 -15.36 13.21 -13.80
N MET A 49 -14.71 13.18 -12.63
CA MET A 49 -14.98 12.18 -11.60
C MET A 49 -16.30 12.48 -10.87
N GLU A 50 -17.44 12.15 -11.51
CA GLU A 50 -18.77 12.28 -10.90
C GLU A 50 -18.98 11.40 -9.66
N ARG A 51 -18.14 10.37 -9.47
CA ARG A 51 -18.27 9.42 -8.36
C ARG A 51 -17.19 9.69 -7.32
N PRO A 52 -17.59 9.91 -6.04
CA PRO A 52 -16.64 9.95 -4.94
C PRO A 52 -15.79 8.69 -4.93
N PHE A 53 -14.51 8.85 -4.57
CA PHE A 53 -13.64 7.70 -4.39
C PHE A 53 -14.25 6.76 -3.34
N PRO A 54 -14.44 5.46 -3.65
CA PRO A 54 -15.05 4.54 -2.69
C PRO A 54 -14.10 4.36 -1.51
N LEU A 55 -14.49 4.87 -0.34
CA LEU A 55 -13.69 4.70 0.87
C LEU A 55 -13.80 3.28 1.41
N PRO A 56 -12.72 2.74 2.02
CA PRO A 56 -12.79 1.49 2.75
C PRO A 56 -13.87 1.53 3.83
N ARG A 57 -14.63 0.43 4.00
CA ARG A 57 -15.77 0.37 4.94
C ARG A 57 -15.42 0.72 6.39
N CYS A 58 -14.16 0.55 6.79
CA CYS A 58 -13.71 0.90 8.14
C CYS A 58 -13.83 2.40 8.44
N PHE A 59 -13.79 3.27 7.43
CA PHE A 59 -13.99 4.71 7.62
C PHE A 59 -15.41 5.09 8.07
N GLY A 60 -16.41 4.24 7.81
CA GLY A 60 -17.77 4.43 8.32
C GLY A 60 -17.97 3.95 9.76
N SER A 61 -16.98 3.26 10.36
CA SER A 61 -17.09 2.80 11.74
C SER A 61 -16.65 3.88 12.71
N ARG A 62 -17.52 4.21 13.68
CA ARG A 62 -17.33 5.34 14.59
C ARG A 62 -16.02 5.30 15.36
N ASP A 63 -15.59 4.09 15.75
CA ASP A 63 -14.45 3.89 16.64
C ASP A 63 -13.11 3.72 15.88
N PHE A 64 -13.12 3.71 14.54
CA PHE A 64 -11.91 3.41 13.76
C PHE A 64 -10.83 4.48 13.94
N LEU A 65 -11.21 5.76 13.84
CA LEU A 65 -10.28 6.88 14.03
C LEU A 65 -9.93 7.13 15.51
N GLU A 66 -10.75 6.62 16.44
CA GLU A 66 -10.43 6.63 17.87
C GLU A 66 -9.28 5.66 18.17
N LYS A 67 -9.31 4.47 17.55
CA LYS A 67 -8.25 3.45 17.67
C LYS A 67 -7.03 3.76 16.80
N ASN A 68 -7.23 4.47 15.70
CA ASN A 68 -6.21 4.79 14.71
C ASN A 68 -6.19 6.31 14.46
N PRO A 69 -5.62 7.10 15.38
CA PRO A 69 -5.64 8.55 15.27
C PRO A 69 -4.87 9.03 14.03
N LEU A 70 -5.47 9.97 13.28
CA LEU A 70 -4.82 10.60 12.13
C LEU A 70 -3.62 11.45 12.60
N MET A 71 -2.44 11.16 12.08
CA MET A 71 -1.20 11.90 12.34
C MET A 71 -0.92 12.93 11.24
N VAL A 72 -1.92 13.73 10.90
CA VAL A 72 -1.85 14.76 9.84
C VAL A 72 -2.16 16.14 10.40
N ALA A 73 -1.85 17.21 9.65
CA ALA A 73 -2.09 18.57 10.10
C ALA A 73 -3.59 18.85 10.28
N ALA A 74 -3.95 19.84 11.10
CA ALA A 74 -5.36 20.17 11.37
C ALA A 74 -6.15 20.48 10.07
N VAL A 75 -5.50 21.15 9.11
CA VAL A 75 -6.09 21.43 7.79
C VAL A 75 -6.40 20.14 7.03
N GLU A 76 -5.48 19.19 6.99
CA GLU A 76 -5.65 17.89 6.33
C GLU A 76 -6.69 17.02 7.06
N LYS A 77 -6.72 17.08 8.39
CA LYS A 77 -7.70 16.36 9.22
C LYS A 77 -9.13 16.75 8.85
N SER A 78 -9.40 18.04 8.70
CA SER A 78 -10.75 18.52 8.37
C SER A 78 -11.24 18.00 7.01
N LEU A 79 -10.36 18.01 6.00
CA LEU A 79 -10.65 17.47 4.66
C LEU A 79 -10.94 15.96 4.70
N ILE A 80 -10.15 15.19 5.45
CA ILE A 80 -10.33 13.73 5.54
C ILE A 80 -11.63 13.37 6.26
N LEU A 81 -12.00 14.14 7.29
CA LEU A 81 -13.23 13.91 8.05
C LEU A 81 -14.49 14.34 7.28
N ASP A 82 -14.38 15.34 6.40
CA ASP A 82 -15.46 15.78 5.49
C ASP A 82 -15.80 14.72 4.43
N MET A 83 -14.84 13.84 4.10
CA MET A 83 -15.04 12.71 3.19
C MET A 83 -15.77 11.51 3.83
N GLY A 84 -16.16 11.59 5.11
CA GLY A 84 -16.98 10.56 5.77
C GLY A 84 -18.37 10.39 5.14
N PRO A 85 -19.10 9.30 5.46
CA PRO A 85 -20.46 9.09 4.97
C PRO A 85 -21.45 10.17 5.40
#